data_AF-A0A0P9DEQ1-F1
#
_entry.id   AF-A0A0P9DEQ1-F1
#
_cell.length_a   1.000
_cell.length_b   1.000
_cell.length_c   1.000
_cell.angle_alpha   90.00
_cell.angle_beta   90.00
_cell.angle_gamma   90.00
#
_symmetry.space_group_name_H-M   'P 1'
#
loop_
_entity.id
_entity.type
_entity.pdbx_description
1 polymer ?
#
loop_
_entity_poly.entity_id
_entity_poly.type
_entity_poly.pdbx_seq_one_letter_code
_entity_poly.pdbx_strand_id
1 'polypeptide(L)'
;MQSFLVLFAETFGVSELPEGFFLDSSASGLLNTMAALSPEAASAARTPEEATIAGHCGHILFLLEFFASPERGEPVAPDWPSS
;
A
#
# COMPACT_ATOMS: atom_id res chain seq x y z
N MET A 1 -16.18 14.41 -6.06
CA MET A 1 -16.13 12.92 -6.01
C MET A 1 -15.08 12.50 -7.01
N GLN A 2 -13.92 12.05 -6.53
CA GLN A 2 -12.78 11.69 -7.37
C GLN A 2 -13.01 10.29 -7.95
N SER A 3 -12.71 10.08 -9.23
CA SER A 3 -12.95 8.78 -9.86
C SER A 3 -11.81 7.82 -9.53
N PHE A 4 -12.13 6.55 -9.33
CA PHE A 4 -11.18 5.45 -9.14
C PHE A 4 -10.06 5.45 -10.21
N LEU A 5 -10.38 5.85 -11.44
CA LEU A 5 -9.43 5.91 -12.55
C LEU A 5 -8.31 6.94 -12.33
N VAL A 6 -8.58 8.05 -11.65
CA VAL A 6 -7.58 9.07 -11.33
C VAL A 6 -6.55 8.51 -10.33
N LEU A 7 -7.02 7.83 -9.28
CA LEU A 7 -6.14 7.20 -8.30
C LEU A 7 -5.27 6.12 -8.94
N PHE A 8 -5.83 5.33 -9.85
CA PHE A 8 -5.09 4.31 -10.59
C PHE A 8 -3.99 4.94 -11.48
N ALA A 9 -4.31 6.02 -12.19
CA ALA A 9 -3.32 6.74 -12.99
C ALA A 9 -2.17 7.30 -12.14
N GLU A 10 -2.46 7.79 -10.92
CA GLU A 10 -1.43 8.23 -9.98
C GLU A 10 -0.57 7.06 -9.48
N THR A 11 -1.14 5.91 -9.12
CA THR A 11 -0.36 4.73 -8.70
C THR A 11 0.68 4.29 -9.75
N PHE A 12 0.37 4.42 -11.03
CA PHE A 12 1.28 4.03 -12.12
C PHE A 12 2.13 5.18 -12.67
N GLY A 13 2.09 6.38 -12.08
CA GLY A 13 2.91 7.50 -12.56
C GLY A 13 2.45 8.11 -13.89
N VAL A 14 1.20 7.85 -14.30
CA VAL A 14 0.64 8.29 -15.59
C VAL A 14 -0.47 9.34 -15.45
N SER A 15 -0.68 9.85 -14.24
CA SER A 15 -1.63 10.94 -14.00
C SER A 15 -1.13 12.24 -14.61
N GLU A 16 -1.99 12.93 -15.34
CA GLU A 16 -1.74 14.28 -15.88
C GLU A 16 -2.15 15.39 -14.89
N LEU A 17 -2.58 15.03 -13.67
CA LEU A 17 -2.98 16.02 -12.68
C LEU A 17 -1.76 16.80 -12.14
N PRO A 18 -1.88 18.13 -12.01
CA PRO A 18 -0.78 18.98 -11.54
C PRO A 18 -0.46 18.79 -10.05
N GLU A 19 -1.41 18.29 -9.26
CA GLU A 19 -1.24 17.92 -7.86
C GLU A 19 -1.74 16.48 -7.69
N GLY A 20 -0.83 15.57 -7.31
CA GLY A 20 -1.15 14.18 -7.01
C GLY A 20 -1.63 14.03 -5.56
N PHE A 21 -2.64 13.19 -5.33
CA PHE A 21 -3.07 12.81 -3.98
C PHE A 21 -2.29 11.59 -3.47
N PHE A 22 -1.85 10.73 -4.39
CA PHE A 22 -1.12 9.48 -4.16
C PHE A 22 0.38 9.63 -4.46
N LEU A 23 0.74 10.35 -5.53
CA LEU A 23 2.12 10.71 -5.86
C LEU A 23 2.51 11.97 -5.08
N ASP A 24 3.44 11.81 -4.15
CA ASP A 24 3.94 12.84 -3.25
C ASP A 24 4.31 14.16 -3.95
N SER A 25 3.91 15.27 -3.32
CA SER A 25 4.67 16.51 -3.37
C SER A 25 5.67 16.53 -2.20
N SER A 26 6.58 17.52 -2.17
CA SER A 26 7.50 17.69 -1.02
C SER A 26 6.80 18.05 0.29
N ALA A 27 5.49 18.31 0.29
CA ALA A 27 4.74 18.79 1.45
C ALA A 27 3.44 18.01 1.73
N SER A 28 3.01 17.11 0.84
CA SER A 28 1.74 16.37 0.94
C SER A 28 1.82 15.08 0.13
N GLY A 29 0.98 14.10 0.46
CA GLY A 29 0.87 12.84 -0.28
C GLY A 29 0.91 11.60 0.61
N LEU A 30 0.79 10.45 -0.02
CA LEU A 30 0.70 9.17 0.67
C LEU A 30 1.97 8.84 1.45
N LEU A 31 3.17 9.02 0.89
CA LEU A 31 4.40 8.60 1.61
C LEU A 31 4.72 9.57 2.75
N ASN A 32 4.46 10.86 2.59
CA ASN A 32 4.56 11.82 3.70
C ASN A 32 3.57 11.48 4.84
N THR A 33 2.35 11.05 4.49
CA THR A 33 1.35 10.60 5.48
C THR A 33 1.80 9.31 6.18
N MET A 34 2.35 8.35 5.43
CA MET A 34 2.91 7.11 5.98
C MET A 34 4.14 7.38 6.86
N ALA A 35 5.01 8.31 6.47
CA ALA A 35 6.20 8.69 7.23
C ALA A 35 5.86 9.37 8.56
N ALA A 36 4.70 10.04 8.64
CA ALA A 36 4.20 10.65 9.86
C ALA A 36 3.45 9.67 10.79
N LEU A 37 3.18 8.44 10.33
CA LEU A 37 2.38 7.47 11.09
C LEU A 37 3.23 6.79 12.17
N SER A 38 2.74 6.75 13.41
CA SER A 38 3.42 5.99 14.47
C SER A 38 3.16 4.47 14.33
N PRO A 39 4.04 3.60 14.85
CA PRO A 39 3.80 2.15 14.86
C PRO A 39 2.50 1.75 15.55
N GLU A 40 2.13 2.45 16.62
CA GLU A 40 0.89 2.23 17.37
C GLU A 40 -0.33 2.57 16.51
N ALA A 41 -0.29 3.72 15.82
CA ALA A 41 -1.35 4.11 14.90
C ALA A 41 -1.46 3.16 13.71
N ALA A 42 -0.34 2.65 13.18
CA ALA A 42 -0.33 1.69 12.07
C ALA A 42 -0.93 0.34 12.48
N SER A 43 -0.76 -0.05 13.74
CA SER A 43 -1.21 -1.34 14.29
C SER A 43 -2.60 -1.27 14.92
N ALA A 44 -3.21 -0.08 15.00
CA ALA A 44 -4.56 0.07 15.51
C ALA A 44 -5.59 -0.30 14.43
N ALA A 45 -6.47 -1.24 14.75
CA ALA A 45 -7.65 -1.51 13.94
C ALA A 45 -8.75 -0.50 14.30
N ARG A 46 -9.49 -0.02 13.30
CA ARG A 46 -10.61 0.90 13.53
C ARG A 46 -11.83 0.17 14.11
N THR A 47 -12.03 -1.10 13.74
CA THR A 47 -12.92 -2.05 14.42
C THR A 47 -12.22 -3.41 14.55
N PRO A 48 -12.67 -4.32 15.46
CA PRO A 48 -12.04 -5.63 15.65
C PRO A 48 -11.98 -6.50 14.38
N GLU A 49 -12.89 -6.29 13.44
CA GLU A 49 -13.01 -7.06 12.20
C GLU A 49 -12.22 -6.47 11.03
N GLU A 50 -11.71 -5.23 11.16
CA GLU A 50 -10.96 -4.54 10.12
C GLU A 50 -9.46 -4.81 10.25
N ALA A 51 -8.79 -5.03 9.10
CA ALA A 51 -7.34 -5.13 9.07
C ALA A 51 -6.69 -3.79 9.41
N THR A 52 -5.57 -3.84 10.12
CA THR A 52 -4.76 -2.65 10.45
C THR A 52 -4.03 -2.14 9.21
N ILE A 53 -3.55 -0.89 9.24
CA ILE A 53 -2.68 -0.36 8.17
C ILE A 53 -1.44 -1.25 8.03
N ALA A 54 -0.84 -1.65 9.15
CA ALA A 54 0.29 -2.58 9.18
C ALA A 54 -0.06 -3.93 8.55
N GLY A 55 -1.25 -4.48 8.82
CA GLY A 55 -1.74 -5.73 8.23
C GLY A 55 -1.93 -5.61 6.71
N HIS A 56 -2.49 -4.50 6.23
CA HIS A 56 -2.61 -4.23 4.80
C HIS A 56 -1.24 -4.08 4.11
N CYS A 57 -0.30 -3.34 4.71
CA CYS A 57 1.07 -3.23 4.20
C CYS A 57 1.77 -4.60 4.15
N GLY A 58 1.60 -5.42 5.19
CA GLY A 58 2.11 -6.79 5.21
C GLY A 58 1.58 -7.62 4.04
N HIS A 59 0.26 -7.58 3.80
CA HIS A 59 -0.36 -8.31 2.70
C HIS A 59 0.17 -7.84 1.33
N ILE A 60 0.34 -6.54 1.12
CA ILE A 60 0.95 -6.02 -0.13
C ILE A 60 2.39 -6.52 -0.29
N LEU A 61 3.21 -6.47 0.77
CA LEU A 61 4.58 -6.98 0.71
C LEU A 61 4.63 -8.46 0.37
N PHE A 62 3.74 -9.28 0.94
CA PHE A 62 3.62 -10.67 0.55
C PHE A 62 3.26 -10.86 -0.91
N LEU A 63 2.31 -10.10 -1.44
CA LEU A 63 1.95 -10.20 -2.86
C LEU A 63 3.14 -9.85 -3.76
N LEU A 64 3.91 -8.81 -3.42
CA LEU A 64 5.11 -8.44 -4.16
C LEU A 64 6.17 -9.55 -4.12
N GLU A 65 6.43 -10.13 -2.95
CA GLU A 65 7.36 -11.26 -2.81
C GLU A 65 6.86 -12.50 -3.57
N PHE A 66 5.58 -12.82 -3.45
CA PHE A 66 4.92 -13.92 -4.15
C PHE A 66 5.07 -13.81 -5.66
N PHE A 67 4.85 -12.62 -6.24
CA PHE A 67 5.02 -12.40 -7.68
C PHE A 67 6.50 -12.37 -8.11
N ALA A 68 7.43 -12.04 -7.22
CA ALA A 68 8.86 -12.04 -7.50
C ALA A 68 9.53 -13.41 -7.28
N SER A 69 8.94 -14.32 -6.50
CA SER A 69 9.51 -15.66 -6.22
C SER A 69 9.77 -16.51 -7.48
N PRO A 70 8.91 -16.53 -8.51
CA PRO A 70 9.19 -17.23 -9.76
C PRO A 70 10.47 -16.75 -10.47
N GLU A 71 10.72 -15.44 -10.49
CA GLU A 71 11.93 -14.84 -11.09
C GLU A 71 13.20 -15.25 -10.34
N ARG A 72 13.08 -15.58 -9.05
CA ARG A 72 14.18 -16.05 -8.19
C ARG A 72 14.35 -17.58 -8.19
N GLY A 73 13.47 -18.32 -8.89
CA GLY A 73 13.44 -19.78 -8.86
C GLY A 73 13.00 -20.35 -7.51
N GLU A 74 12.36 -19.54 -6.67
CA GLU A 74 11.87 -19.94 -5.35
C GLU A 74 10.49 -20.61 -5.48
N PRO A 75 10.22 -21.65 -4.65
CA PRO A 75 8.90 -22.27 -4.62
C PRO A 75 7.84 -21.28 -4.12
N VAL A 76 6.75 -21.17 -4.85
CA VAL A 76 5.62 -20.30 -4.52
C VAL A 76 4.80 -20.94 -3.40
N ALA A 77 4.79 -20.33 -2.21
CA ALA A 77 3.91 -20.71 -1.11
C ALA A 77 2.75 -19.69 -1.01
N PRO A 78 1.51 -20.06 -1.36
CA PRO A 78 0.38 -19.13 -1.44
C PRO A 78 -0.22 -18.72 -0.09
N ASP A 79 0.31 -19.25 1.01
CA ASP A 79 -0.31 -19.07 2.32
C ASP A 79 0.27 -17.84 3.01
N TRP A 80 -0.44 -16.71 2.92
CA TRP A 80 -0.24 -15.61 3.84
C TRP A 80 -0.64 -16.10 5.24
N PRO A 81 0.28 -16.15 6.22
CA PRO A 81 -0.08 -16.42 7.59
C PRO A 81 -0.88 -15.20 8.06
N SER A 82 -2.21 -15.29 7.99
CA SER A 82 -3.10 -14.28 8.54
C SER A 82 -2.67 -13.97 9.96
N SER A 83 -2.39 -12.70 10.22
CA SER A 83 -2.06 -12.10 11.52
C SER A 83 -2.90 -12.64 12.67
#